data_AF-A0A1Q7D8N6-F1
#
_entry.id   AF-A0A1Q7D8N6-F1
#
_cell.length_a   1.000
_cell.length_b   1.000
_cell.length_c   1.000
_cell.angle_alpha   90.00
_cell.angle_beta   90.00
_cell.angle_gamma   90.00
#
_symmetry.space_group_name_H-M   'P 1'
#
loop_
_entity.id
_entity.type
_entity.pdbx_description
1 polymer ?
#
loop_
_entity_poly.entity_id
_entity_poly.type
_entity_poly.pdbx_seq_one_letter_code
_entity_poly.pdbx_strand_id
1 'polypeptide(L)'
;MANPSASMSARNEVRTVAPKLIELSEKVLYGDVWERPGLSKRDRSLITVATLLALGRSDQLPGHLERALGNGVTRDEIGEMITHLAFYAGWPAAMTAGRVARKVFDGA
;
A
#
# COMPACT_ATOMS: atom_id res chain seq x y z
N MET A 1 4.30 -13.68 0.22
CA MET A 1 4.99 -12.81 1.22
C MET A 1 5.65 -11.63 0.49
N ALA A 2 5.44 -10.38 0.91
CA ALA A 2 6.21 -9.24 0.38
C ALA A 2 7.70 -9.54 0.49
N ASN A 3 8.43 -9.51 -0.62
CA ASN A 3 9.87 -9.76 -0.60
C ASN A 3 10.57 -8.63 0.20
N PRO A 4 11.06 -8.87 1.42
CA PRO A 4 11.59 -7.80 2.28
C PRO A 4 12.80 -7.10 1.64
N SER A 5 13.53 -7.82 0.77
CA SER A 5 14.75 -7.35 0.11
C SER A 5 14.51 -6.18 -0.86
N ALA A 6 13.40 -6.19 -1.59
CA ALA A 6 13.13 -5.17 -2.61
C ALA A 6 12.81 -3.80 -1.98
N SER A 7 12.02 -3.76 -0.89
CA SER A 7 11.72 -2.48 -0.22
C SER A 7 12.93 -1.91 0.53
N MET A 8 13.80 -2.80 1.03
CA MET A 8 15.03 -2.39 1.71
C MET A 8 16.05 -1.83 0.70
N SER A 9 16.13 -2.42 -0.52
CA SER A 9 16.91 -1.85 -1.63
C SER A 9 16.44 -0.44 -2.00
N ALA A 10 15.13 -0.26 -2.24
CA ALA A 10 14.58 1.04 -2.63
C ALA A 10 14.79 2.12 -1.55
N ARG A 11 14.60 1.80 -0.26
CA ARG A 11 14.88 2.76 0.82
C ARG A 11 16.37 3.10 0.93
N ASN A 12 17.26 2.15 0.68
CA ASN A 12 18.70 2.40 0.71
C ASN A 12 19.14 3.30 -0.45
N GLU A 13 18.63 3.06 -1.65
CA GLU A 13 18.85 3.94 -2.81
C GLU A 13 18.40 5.37 -2.50
N VAL A 14 17.16 5.54 -2.04
CA VAL A 14 16.62 6.86 -1.67
C VAL A 14 17.38 7.49 -0.51
N ARG A 15 17.91 6.70 0.45
CA ARG A 15 18.70 7.24 1.57
C ARG A 15 19.95 7.99 1.09
N THR A 16 20.56 7.56 -0.02
CA THR A 16 21.73 8.25 -0.59
C THR A 16 21.40 9.64 -1.15
N VAL A 17 20.15 9.87 -1.53
CA VAL A 17 19.67 11.13 -2.14
C VAL A 17 18.93 12.01 -1.13
N ALA A 18 18.08 11.41 -0.30
CA ALA A 18 17.18 12.09 0.63
C ALA A 18 17.15 11.38 2.01
N PRO A 19 18.26 11.41 2.78
CA PRO A 19 18.38 10.63 4.01
C PRO A 19 17.33 11.00 5.07
N LYS A 20 16.95 12.29 5.16
CA LYS A 20 15.92 12.74 6.11
C LYS A 20 14.54 12.16 5.79
N LEU A 21 14.21 11.94 4.52
CA LEU A 21 12.94 11.32 4.13
C LEU A 21 12.84 9.89 4.66
N ILE A 22 13.93 9.13 4.58
CA ILE A 22 13.97 7.76 5.10
C ILE A 22 13.92 7.77 6.63
N GLU A 23 14.65 8.66 7.30
CA GLU A 23 14.56 8.80 8.76
C GLU A 23 13.12 9.11 9.21
N LEU A 24 12.42 10.03 8.55
CA LEU A 24 11.02 10.36 8.85
C LEU A 24 10.09 9.17 8.55
N SER A 25 10.35 8.43 7.48
CA SER A 25 9.59 7.23 7.14
C SER A 25 9.72 6.16 8.23
N GLU A 26 10.93 5.96 8.75
CA GLU A 26 11.22 4.97 9.78
C GLU A 26 10.67 5.39 11.14
N LYS A 27 10.97 6.62 11.60
CA LYS A 27 10.66 7.06 12.96
C LYS A 27 9.24 7.60 13.11
N VAL A 28 8.77 8.40 12.15
CA VAL A 28 7.49 9.12 12.28
C VAL A 28 6.37 8.35 11.59
N LEU A 29 6.55 7.97 10.32
CA LEU A 29 5.49 7.27 9.60
C LEU A 29 5.27 5.87 10.19
N TYR A 30 6.24 4.96 10.07
CA TYR A 30 6.06 3.59 10.52
C TYR A 30 6.30 3.39 12.02
N GLY A 31 7.18 4.19 12.64
CA GLY A 31 7.49 4.09 14.07
C GLY A 31 6.47 4.76 15.01
N ASP A 32 5.61 5.65 14.50
CA ASP A 32 4.58 6.33 15.30
C ASP A 32 3.20 6.28 14.63
N VAL A 33 3.00 6.96 13.49
CA VAL A 33 1.67 7.14 12.89
C VAL A 33 0.96 5.81 12.60
N TRP A 34 1.69 4.79 12.14
CA TRP A 34 1.16 3.44 11.88
C TRP A 34 0.89 2.60 13.15
N GLU A 35 1.45 3.00 14.29
CA GLU A 35 1.33 2.30 15.58
C GLU A 35 0.28 2.93 16.50
N ARG A 36 -0.25 4.11 16.17
CA ARG A 36 -1.26 4.80 16.98
C ARG A 36 -2.51 3.93 17.21
N PRO A 37 -2.97 3.76 18.47
CA PRO A 37 -3.94 2.72 18.84
C PRO A 37 -5.38 2.98 18.38
N GLY A 38 -5.73 4.22 18.03
CA GLY A 38 -7.11 4.58 17.66
C GLY A 38 -7.59 4.02 16.31
N LEU A 39 -6.71 3.40 15.52
CA LEU A 39 -7.08 2.74 14.27
C LEU A 39 -6.13 1.58 14.00
N SER A 40 -6.69 0.41 13.70
CA SER A 40 -5.92 -0.82 13.51
C SER A 40 -5.00 -0.73 12.29
N LYS A 41 -3.91 -1.52 12.29
CA LYS A 41 -3.02 -1.64 11.12
C LYS A 41 -3.73 -2.19 9.89
N ARG A 42 -4.75 -3.03 10.08
CA ARG A 42 -5.63 -3.54 9.02
C ARG A 42 -6.33 -2.37 8.32
N ASP A 43 -7.04 -1.53 9.08
CA ASP A 43 -7.84 -0.44 8.53
C ASP A 43 -6.95 0.66 7.95
N ARG A 44 -5.80 0.94 8.57
CA ARG A 44 -4.77 1.85 8.00
C ARG A 44 -4.29 1.36 6.64
N SER A 45 -4.04 0.06 6.49
CA SER A 45 -3.67 -0.51 5.20
C SER A 45 -4.78 -0.35 4.17
N LEU A 46 -6.03 -0.67 4.53
CA LEU A 46 -7.17 -0.52 3.62
C LEU A 46 -7.30 0.93 3.13
N ILE A 47 -7.26 1.90 4.04
CA ILE A 47 -7.33 3.34 3.72
C ILE A 47 -6.15 3.76 2.85
N THR A 48 -4.94 3.28 3.14
CA THR A 48 -3.76 3.63 2.37
C THR A 48 -3.87 3.11 0.93
N VAL A 49 -4.30 1.85 0.74
CA VAL A 49 -4.49 1.27 -0.60
C VAL A 49 -5.61 2.01 -1.35
N ALA A 50 -6.74 2.30 -0.69
CA ALA A 50 -7.82 3.10 -1.25
C ALA A 50 -7.33 4.47 -1.74
N THR A 51 -6.51 5.15 -0.93
CA THR A 51 -5.95 6.47 -1.25
C THR A 51 -4.98 6.39 -2.43
N LEU A 52 -4.09 5.40 -2.45
CA LEU A 52 -3.15 5.21 -3.56
C LEU A 52 -3.86 4.90 -4.87
N LEU A 53 -4.92 4.07 -4.83
CA LEU A 53 -5.78 3.82 -5.97
C LEU A 53 -6.41 5.12 -6.46
N ALA A 54 -7.05 5.87 -5.56
CA ALA A 54 -7.76 7.10 -5.91
C ALA A 54 -6.84 8.17 -6.50
N LEU A 55 -5.59 8.25 -6.03
CA LEU A 55 -4.57 9.17 -6.54
C LEU A 55 -3.83 8.63 -7.78
N GLY A 56 -4.16 7.43 -8.27
CA GLY A 56 -3.50 6.80 -9.42
C GLY A 56 -2.01 6.48 -9.18
N ARG A 57 -1.61 6.22 -7.93
CA ARG A 57 -0.22 5.93 -7.53
C ARG A 57 0.09 4.44 -7.64
N SER A 58 -0.03 3.90 -8.86
CA SER A 58 0.08 2.46 -9.14
C SER A 58 1.39 1.83 -8.70
N ASP A 59 2.50 2.56 -8.73
CA ASP A 59 3.82 2.02 -8.39
C ASP A 59 3.98 1.72 -6.90
N GLN A 60 3.17 2.35 -6.05
CA GLN A 60 3.15 2.10 -4.61
C GLN A 60 2.15 1.01 -4.21
N LEU A 61 1.19 0.68 -5.09
CA LEU A 61 0.15 -0.31 -4.78
C LEU A 61 0.71 -1.70 -4.43
N PRO A 62 1.72 -2.28 -5.12
CA PRO A 62 2.17 -3.64 -4.82
C PRO A 62 2.57 -3.84 -3.36
N GLY A 63 3.50 -3.01 -2.86
CA GLY A 63 3.99 -3.14 -1.48
C GLY A 63 2.92 -2.82 -0.43
N HIS A 64 1.97 -1.93 -0.74
CA HIS A 64 0.86 -1.61 0.17
C HIS A 64 -0.26 -2.67 0.15
N LEU A 65 -0.50 -3.32 -0.98
CA LEU A 65 -1.42 -4.46 -1.08
C LEU A 65 -0.87 -5.66 -0.31
N GLU A 66 0.42 -5.99 -0.45
CA GLU A 66 1.04 -7.06 0.33
C GLU A 66 1.00 -6.76 1.83
N ARG A 67 1.24 -5.50 2.23
CA ARG A 67 1.09 -5.06 3.62
C ARG A 67 -0.35 -5.14 4.11
N ALA A 68 -1.33 -4.82 3.26
CA ALA A 68 -2.75 -4.94 3.59
C ALA A 68 -3.12 -6.40 3.89
N LEU A 69 -2.70 -7.33 3.02
CA LEU A 69 -2.88 -8.77 3.22
C LEU A 69 -2.19 -9.23 4.51
N GLY A 70 -0.93 -8.82 4.73
CA GLY A 70 -0.18 -9.16 5.95
C GLY A 70 -0.79 -8.61 7.24
N ASN A 71 -1.55 -7.51 7.15
CA ASN A 71 -2.29 -6.92 8.27
C ASN A 71 -3.73 -7.46 8.40
N GLY A 72 -4.16 -8.41 7.56
CA GLY A 72 -5.44 -9.09 7.67
C GLY A 72 -6.58 -8.53 6.82
N VAL A 73 -6.32 -7.66 5.83
CA VAL A 73 -7.32 -7.35 4.79
C VAL A 73 -7.41 -8.53 3.83
N THR A 74 -8.61 -8.97 3.46
CA THR A 74 -8.77 -10.12 2.56
C THR A 74 -8.69 -9.72 1.08
N ARG A 75 -8.47 -10.72 0.20
CA ARG A 75 -8.49 -10.50 -1.26
C ARG A 75 -9.86 -10.01 -1.73
N ASP A 76 -10.93 -10.55 -1.13
CA ASP A 76 -12.32 -10.16 -1.43
C ASP A 76 -12.59 -8.72 -1.02
N GLU A 77 -12.16 -8.31 0.17
CA GLU A 77 -12.29 -6.92 0.64
C GLU A 77 -11.53 -5.93 -0.24
N ILE A 78 -10.35 -6.32 -0.74
CA ILE A 78 -9.60 -5.51 -1.72
C ILE A 78 -10.38 -5.41 -3.04
N GLY A 79 -10.96 -6.51 -3.51
CA GLY A 79 -11.81 -6.55 -4.70
C GLY A 79 -13.01 -5.60 -4.57
N GLU A 80 -13.73 -5.67 -3.46
CA GLU A 80 -14.88 -4.80 -3.16
C GLU A 80 -14.47 -3.33 -3.05
N MET A 81 -13.35 -3.02 -2.39
CA MET A 81 -12.83 -1.65 -2.32
C MET A 81 -12.48 -1.10 -3.72
N ILE A 82 -11.86 -1.90 -4.59
CA ILE A 82 -11.55 -1.48 -5.98
C ILE A 82 -12.84 -1.19 -6.75
N THR A 83 -13.83 -2.08 -6.65
CA THR A 83 -15.15 -1.92 -7.29
C THR A 83 -15.84 -0.66 -6.77
N HIS A 84 -15.85 -0.45 -5.46
CA HIS A 84 -16.46 0.72 -4.83
C HIS A 84 -15.79 2.01 -5.32
N LEU A 85 -14.45 2.05 -5.36
CA LEU A 85 -13.71 3.22 -5.82
C LEU A 85 -13.78 3.46 -7.33
N ALA A 86 -14.24 2.50 -8.14
CA ALA A 86 -14.53 2.77 -9.55
C ALA A 86 -15.56 3.90 -9.73
N PHE A 87 -16.49 4.05 -8.78
CA PHE A 87 -17.51 5.10 -8.78
C PHE A 87 -16.99 6.46 -8.26
N TYR A 88 -16.04 6.45 -7.33
CA TYR A 88 -15.54 7.68 -6.68
C TYR A 88 -14.23 8.21 -7.25
N ALA A 89 -13.38 7.33 -7.78
CA ALA A 89 -12.07 7.65 -8.36
C ALA A 89 -12.00 7.35 -9.87
N GLY A 90 -13.07 6.82 -10.46
CA GLY A 90 -13.19 6.55 -11.89
C GLY A 90 -12.70 5.17 -12.31
N TRP A 91 -13.35 4.64 -13.35
CA TRP A 91 -13.09 3.32 -13.93
C TRP A 91 -11.61 3.06 -14.31
N PRO A 92 -10.87 4.01 -14.93
CA PRO A 92 -9.48 3.78 -15.31
C PRO A 92 -8.55 3.52 -14.12
N ALA A 93 -8.75 4.20 -12.99
CA ALA A 93 -7.97 4.00 -11.77
C ALA A 93 -8.26 2.63 -11.17
N ALA A 94 -9.54 2.25 -11.06
CA ALA A 94 -9.94 0.94 -10.57
C ALA A 94 -9.41 -0.21 -11.45
N MET A 95 -9.50 -0.10 -12.78
CA MET A 95 -8.97 -1.11 -13.71
C MET A 95 -7.44 -1.26 -13.62
N THR A 96 -6.73 -0.17 -13.36
CA THR A 96 -5.28 -0.23 -13.12
C THR A 96 -4.98 -0.92 -11.79
N ALA A 97 -5.67 -0.55 -10.72
CA ALA A 97 -5.50 -1.20 -9.42
C ALA A 97 -5.86 -2.68 -9.45
N GLY A 98 -6.95 -3.08 -10.12
CA GLY A 98 -7.33 -4.49 -10.28
C GLY A 98 -6.26 -5.32 -11.00
N ARG A 99 -5.63 -4.77 -12.04
CA ARG A 99 -4.50 -5.42 -12.72
C ARG A 99 -3.28 -5.58 -11.82
N VAL A 100 -2.99 -4.59 -10.97
CA VAL A 100 -1.90 -4.66 -9.99
C VAL A 100 -2.22 -5.67 -8.89
N ALA A 101 -3.44 -5.65 -8.33
CA ALA A 101 -3.89 -6.58 -7.31
C ALA A 101 -3.79 -8.03 -7.77
N ARG A 102 -4.21 -8.33 -9.01
CA ARG A 102 -4.03 -9.67 -9.60
C ARG A 102 -2.58 -10.13 -9.56
N LYS A 103 -1.63 -9.30 -10.02
CA LYS A 103 -0.20 -9.64 -9.99
C LYS A 103 0.31 -9.95 -8.58
N VAL A 104 -0.14 -9.19 -7.58
CA VAL A 104 0.21 -9.42 -6.17
C VAL A 104 -0.39 -10.74 -5.67
N PHE A 105 -1.65 -11.02 -5.99
CA PHE A 105 -2.34 -12.23 -5.55
C PHE A 105 -1.75 -13.51 -6.14
N ASP A 106 -1.27 -13.44 -7.39
CA ASP A 106 -0.66 -14.56 -8.10
C ASP A 106 0.77 -14.84 -7.63
N GLY A 107 1.47 -13.83 -7.11
CA GLY A 107 2.83 -13.95 -6.57
C GLY A 107 2.94 -14.15 -5.06
N ALA A 108 1.80 -14.12 -4.34
CA ALA A 108 1.75 -14.14 -2.88
C ALA A 108 1.85 -15.54 -2.26
#